data_AF-F9ERK7-F1
#
_entry.id   AF-F9ERK7-F1
#
_cell.length_a   1.000
_cell.length_b   1.000
_cell.length_c   1.000
_cell.angle_alpha   90.00
_cell.angle_beta   90.00
_cell.angle_gamma   90.00
#
_symmetry.space_group_name_H-M   'P 1'
#
loop_
_entity.id
_entity.type
_entity.pdbx_description
1 polymer ?
#
loop_
_entity_poly.entity_id
_entity_poly.type
_entity_poly.pdbx_seq_one_letter_code
_entity_poly.pdbx_strand_id
1 'polypeptide(L)'
;MTYNFRYSKFLQGGILNIIFLGLLCMASIGISMLILKLIGISNTKVSIFWDNNPNIALILVLLLPLILLVLFIITGSILYRQLIDSKGILNIFNNCAILHYKGKEITLEKGEFSVSYGKVHFGRNGISNFLYPVVYVIKTKNEKFKIYKSVQEAYELTTFKQRMKKLCPELSLDIAMNALIKLSNTKNKK
;
A
#
# COMPACT_ATOMS: atom_id res chain seq x y z
N MET A 1 -5.30 -23.30 -16.75
CA MET A 1 -4.06 -22.55 -16.45
C MET A 1 -4.23 -21.80 -15.14
N THR A 2 -3.23 -21.78 -14.28
CA THR A 2 -3.29 -21.15 -12.95
C THR A 2 -2.40 -19.91 -12.90
N TYR A 3 -2.93 -18.81 -12.36
CA TYR A 3 -2.23 -17.55 -12.17
C TYR A 3 -2.22 -17.18 -10.69
N ASN A 4 -1.03 -17.05 -10.11
CA ASN A 4 -0.85 -16.49 -8.78
C ASN A 4 -0.65 -14.99 -8.91
N PHE A 5 -1.37 -14.19 -8.11
CA PHE A 5 -1.25 -12.74 -8.16
C PHE A 5 -1.27 -12.10 -6.78
N ARG A 6 -0.68 -10.90 -6.67
CA ARG A 6 -0.71 -10.08 -5.46
C ARG A 6 -1.71 -8.94 -5.61
N TYR A 7 -2.39 -8.61 -4.52
CA TYR A 7 -3.36 -7.52 -4.49
C TYR A 7 -3.34 -6.78 -3.15
N SER A 8 -3.71 -5.50 -3.17
CA SER A 8 -3.89 -4.72 -1.95
C SER A 8 -5.29 -4.95 -1.36
N LYS A 9 -5.33 -5.30 -0.06
CA LYS A 9 -6.58 -5.51 0.71
C LYS A 9 -7.40 -4.23 0.80
N PHE A 10 -6.69 -3.11 0.94
CA PHE A 10 -7.27 -1.78 1.11
C PHE A 10 -6.99 -0.90 -0.09
N LEU A 11 -7.83 0.12 -0.21
CA LEU A 11 -7.63 1.17 -1.19
C LEU A 11 -6.37 1.98 -0.83
N GLN A 12 -5.44 2.09 -1.78
CA GLN A 12 -4.21 2.87 -1.61
C GLN A 12 -4.55 4.35 -1.42
N GLY A 13 -3.89 5.05 -0.48
CA GLY A 13 -4.14 6.48 -0.25
C GLY A 13 -5.40 6.78 0.57
N GLY A 14 -6.09 5.76 1.08
CA GLY A 14 -7.26 5.94 1.95
C GLY A 14 -6.91 6.45 3.36
N ILE A 15 -7.94 6.66 4.18
CA ILE A 15 -7.82 7.18 5.56
C ILE A 15 -6.83 6.40 6.43
N LEU A 16 -6.64 5.11 6.16
CA LEU A 16 -5.66 4.25 6.82
C LEU A 16 -4.23 4.80 6.70
N ASN A 17 -3.85 5.38 5.55
CA ASN A 17 -2.52 5.98 5.39
C ASN A 17 -2.33 7.19 6.33
N ILE A 18 -3.37 8.01 6.48
CA ILE A 18 -3.34 9.20 7.34
C ILE A 18 -3.25 8.77 8.80
N ILE A 19 -4.09 7.81 9.21
CA ILE A 19 -4.06 7.24 10.57
C ILE A 19 -2.69 6.64 10.87
N PHE A 20 -2.13 5.87 9.92
CA PHE A 20 -0.82 5.25 10.07
C PHE A 20 0.29 6.29 10.26
N LEU A 21 0.32 7.34 9.43
CA LEU A 21 1.30 8.42 9.56
C LEU A 21 1.15 9.17 10.90
N GLY A 22 -0.09 9.45 11.31
CA GLY A 22 -0.38 10.08 12.60
C GLY A 22 0.16 9.27 13.78
N LEU A 23 -0.03 7.95 13.76
CA LEU A 23 0.50 7.05 14.81
C LEU A 23 2.02 7.08 14.87
N LEU A 24 2.71 7.08 13.72
CA LEU A 24 4.18 7.17 13.68
C LEU A 24 4.69 8.51 14.22
N CYS A 25 3.99 9.62 13.93
CA CYS A 25 4.32 10.92 14.50
C CYS A 25 4.19 10.92 16.02
N MET A 26 3.07 10.41 16.55
CA MET A 26 2.84 10.33 17.99
C MET A 26 3.88 9.44 18.68
N ALA A 27 4.22 8.29 18.08
CA ALA A 27 5.26 7.40 18.59
C ALA A 27 6.64 8.08 18.59
N SER A 28 6.99 8.80 17.53
CA SER A 28 8.26 9.54 17.44
C SER A 28 8.37 10.57 18.57
N ILE A 29 7.33 11.38 18.75
CA ILE A 29 7.30 12.41 19.81
C ILE A 29 7.39 11.75 21.19
N GLY A 30 6.58 10.73 21.45
CA GLY A 30 6.55 10.05 22.75
C GLY A 30 7.89 9.41 23.13
N ILE A 31 8.53 8.73 22.18
CA ILE A 31 9.84 8.11 22.40
C ILE A 31 10.93 9.19 22.56
N SER A 32 10.86 10.28 21.80
CA SER A 32 11.78 11.41 21.97
C SER A 32 11.70 12.00 23.37
N MET A 33 10.49 12.28 23.86
CA MET A 33 10.28 12.81 25.21
C MET A 33 10.82 11.86 26.28
N LEU A 34 10.65 10.55 26.10
CA LEU A 34 11.16 9.55 27.03
C LEU A 34 12.69 9.56 27.06
N ILE A 35 13.35 9.60 25.91
CA ILE A 35 14.82 9.69 25.81
C ILE A 35 15.32 10.98 26.46
N LEU A 36 14.71 12.13 26.13
CA LEU A 36 15.09 13.44 26.69
C LEU A 36 14.95 13.46 28.23
N LYS A 37 13.94 12.76 28.76
CA LYS A 37 13.77 12.58 30.21
C LYS A 37 14.85 11.71 30.83
N LEU A 38 15.17 10.58 30.19
CA LEU A 38 16.20 9.65 30.67
C LEU A 38 17.60 10.29 30.72
N ILE A 39 17.94 11.12 29.74
CA ILE A 39 19.24 11.81 29.70
C ILE A 39 19.27 13.08 30.58
N GLY A 40 18.16 13.39 31.26
CA GLY A 40 18.12 14.46 32.25
C GLY A 40 17.87 15.87 31.72
N ILE A 41 17.50 16.04 30.45
CA ILE A 41 17.16 17.36 29.88
C ILE A 41 15.83 17.90 30.43
N SER A 42 14.87 17.01 30.72
CA SER A 42 13.57 17.39 31.30
C SER A 42 13.44 17.08 32.80
N ASN A 43 14.55 16.76 33.47
CA ASN A 43 14.55 16.38 34.88
C ASN A 43 14.89 17.58 35.77
N THR A 44 14.19 17.76 36.88
CA THR A 44 14.35 18.92 37.78
C THR A 44 15.68 18.94 38.53
N LYS A 45 16.34 17.79 38.65
CA LYS A 45 17.77 17.70 39.01
C LYS A 45 18.56 17.89 37.73
N VAL A 46 18.77 19.15 37.37
CA VAL A 46 19.42 19.52 36.13
C VAL A 46 20.83 18.93 36.12
N SER A 47 21.12 18.11 35.11
CA SER A 47 22.50 17.66 34.94
C SER A 47 23.33 18.90 34.61
N ILE A 48 24.34 19.20 35.42
CA ILE A 48 25.24 20.37 35.27
C ILE A 48 25.77 20.49 33.82
N PHE A 49 25.90 19.36 33.13
CA PHE A 49 26.29 19.31 31.73
C PHE A 49 25.33 20.06 30.79
N TRP A 50 24.00 19.92 30.96
CA TRP A 50 23.01 20.53 30.08
C TRP A 50 22.86 22.03 30.34
N ASP A 51 22.99 22.48 31.58
CA ASP A 51 23.05 23.90 31.94
C ASP A 51 24.24 24.61 31.28
N ASN A 52 25.38 23.94 31.24
CA ASN A 52 26.58 24.45 30.59
C ASN A 52 26.53 24.37 29.06
N ASN A 53 25.59 23.61 28.49
CA ASN A 53 25.50 23.36 27.05
C ASN A 53 24.05 23.51 26.51
N PRO A 54 23.39 24.66 26.73
CA PRO A 54 21.97 24.83 26.41
C PRO A 54 21.69 24.72 24.90
N ASN A 55 22.64 25.15 24.06
CA ASN A 55 22.55 25.03 22.61
C ASN A 55 22.47 23.57 22.16
N ILE A 56 23.25 22.67 22.80
CA ILE A 56 23.24 21.24 22.47
C ILE A 56 21.92 20.61 22.88
N ALA A 57 21.39 20.96 24.06
CA ALA A 57 20.09 20.51 24.52
C ALA A 57 18.97 20.93 23.55
N LEU A 58 18.97 22.19 23.11
CA LEU A 58 17.98 22.71 22.16
C LEU A 58 18.03 21.97 20.81
N ILE A 59 19.23 21.78 20.26
CA ILE A 59 19.43 21.03 19.01
C ILE A 59 18.87 19.61 19.15
N LEU A 60 19.14 18.94 20.28
CA LEU A 60 18.68 17.58 20.50
C LEU A 60 17.15 17.49 20.64
N VAL A 61 16.53 18.42 21.37
CA VAL A 61 15.06 18.49 21.52
C VAL A 61 14.37 18.65 20.16
N LEU A 62 14.98 19.39 19.22
CA LEU A 62 14.43 19.61 17.88
C LEU A 62 14.74 18.46 16.92
N LEU A 63 15.98 17.95 16.89
CA LEU A 63 16.41 16.96 15.90
C LEU A 63 15.97 15.54 16.23
N LEU A 64 15.94 15.16 17.51
CA LEU A 64 15.59 13.80 17.92
C LEU A 64 14.23 13.33 17.39
N PRO A 65 13.12 14.09 17.54
CA PRO A 65 11.82 13.69 16.99
C PRO A 65 11.81 13.67 15.46
N LEU A 66 12.60 14.50 14.79
CA LEU A 66 12.71 14.48 13.33
C LEU A 66 13.43 13.22 12.84
N ILE A 67 14.54 12.84 13.49
CA ILE A 67 15.31 11.64 13.16
C ILE A 67 14.45 10.39 13.39
N LEU A 68 13.81 10.27 14.56
CA LEU A 68 12.93 9.14 14.86
C LEU A 68 11.74 9.07 13.90
N LEU A 69 11.17 10.22 13.52
CA LEU A 69 10.07 10.26 12.56
C LEU A 69 10.51 9.71 11.19
N VAL A 70 11.68 10.12 10.69
CA VAL A 70 12.21 9.60 9.42
C VAL A 70 12.43 8.10 9.49
N LEU A 71 13.02 7.60 10.57
CA LEU A 71 13.24 6.16 10.78
C LEU A 71 11.92 5.38 10.83
N PHE A 72 10.92 5.90 11.54
CA PHE A 72 9.59 5.31 11.64
C PHE A 72 8.81 5.38 10.33
N ILE A 73 8.95 6.43 9.53
CA ILE A 73 8.36 6.49 8.20
C ILE A 73 8.95 5.39 7.31
N ILE A 74 10.28 5.19 7.32
CA ILE A 74 10.93 4.18 6.48
C ILE A 74 10.48 2.77 6.90
N THR A 75 10.68 2.43 8.17
CA THR A 75 10.34 1.11 8.72
C THR A 75 8.84 0.84 8.66
N GLY A 76 8.03 1.81 9.10
CA GLY A 76 6.59 1.76 9.04
C GLY A 76 6.07 1.60 7.62
N SER A 77 6.66 2.28 6.63
CA SER A 77 6.26 2.11 5.22
C SER A 77 6.52 0.70 4.70
N ILE A 78 7.61 0.05 5.13
CA ILE A 78 7.90 -1.35 4.77
C ILE A 78 6.86 -2.28 5.39
N LEU A 79 6.62 -2.14 6.70
CA LEU A 79 5.64 -2.95 7.44
C LEU A 79 4.23 -2.75 6.90
N TYR A 80 3.84 -1.51 6.62
CA TYR A 80 2.53 -1.17 6.10
C TYR A 80 2.27 -1.85 4.76
N ARG A 81 3.24 -1.79 3.83
CA ARG A 81 3.11 -2.46 2.52
C ARG A 81 2.96 -3.98 2.67
N GLN A 82 3.65 -4.62 3.61
CA GLN A 82 3.48 -6.05 3.88
C GLN A 82 2.10 -6.37 4.49
N LEU A 83 1.59 -5.51 5.37
CA LEU A 83 0.31 -5.71 6.05
C LEU A 83 -0.89 -5.61 5.08
N ILE A 84 -0.86 -4.62 4.18
CA ILE A 84 -1.96 -4.38 3.24
C ILE A 84 -1.96 -5.34 2.05
N ASP A 85 -0.84 -6.02 1.78
CA ASP A 85 -0.72 -6.91 0.64
C ASP A 85 -1.29 -8.30 0.94
N SER A 86 -1.80 -8.97 -0.09
CA SER A 86 -2.37 -10.30 -0.02
C SER A 86 -2.15 -11.05 -1.33
N LYS A 87 -2.30 -12.36 -1.28
CA LYS A 87 -2.21 -13.24 -2.45
C LYS A 87 -3.60 -13.71 -2.87
N GLY A 88 -3.80 -13.83 -4.17
CA GLY A 88 -4.96 -14.45 -4.81
C GLY A 88 -4.52 -15.44 -5.86
N ILE A 89 -5.44 -16.32 -6.23
CA ILE A 89 -5.22 -17.36 -7.25
C ILE A 89 -6.36 -17.29 -8.24
N LEU A 90 -6.03 -17.34 -9.53
CA LEU A 90 -7.00 -17.43 -10.61
C LEU A 90 -6.73 -18.71 -11.40
N ASN A 91 -7.69 -19.62 -11.39
CA ASN A 91 -7.68 -20.82 -12.21
C ASN A 91 -8.59 -20.61 -13.41
N ILE A 92 -8.03 -20.67 -14.62
CA ILE A 92 -8.79 -20.55 -15.87
C ILE A 92 -8.96 -21.93 -16.50
N PHE A 93 -10.22 -22.26 -16.79
CA PHE A 93 -10.65 -23.43 -17.56
C PHE A 93 -11.27 -22.96 -18.88
N ASN A 94 -11.69 -23.91 -19.73
CA ASN A 94 -12.20 -23.58 -21.07
C ASN A 94 -13.47 -22.70 -21.04
N ASN A 95 -14.38 -22.95 -20.09
CA ASN A 95 -15.69 -22.28 -20.02
C ASN A 95 -15.94 -21.51 -18.71
N CYS A 96 -15.02 -21.57 -17.75
CA CYS A 96 -15.16 -20.87 -16.48
C CYS A 96 -13.78 -20.50 -15.92
N ALA A 97 -13.79 -19.58 -14.95
CA ALA A 97 -12.63 -19.30 -14.13
C ALA A 97 -13.03 -19.38 -12.65
N ILE A 98 -12.13 -19.87 -11.81
CA ILE A 98 -12.28 -19.88 -10.36
C ILE A 98 -11.29 -18.87 -9.78
N LEU A 99 -11.83 -17.84 -9.14
CA LEU A 99 -11.07 -16.78 -8.49
C LEU A 99 -11.10 -16.98 -6.97
N HIS A 100 -9.93 -17.21 -6.40
CA HIS A 100 -9.73 -17.21 -4.96
C HIS A 100 -9.29 -15.80 -4.52
N TYR A 101 -10.21 -15.05 -3.91
CA TYR A 101 -10.02 -13.66 -3.52
C TYR A 101 -10.63 -13.39 -2.14
N LYS A 102 -9.86 -12.77 -1.23
CA LYS A 102 -10.27 -12.48 0.16
C LYS A 102 -10.81 -13.71 0.91
N GLY A 103 -10.20 -14.87 0.70
CA GLY A 103 -10.61 -16.13 1.34
C GLY A 103 -11.94 -16.69 0.82
N LYS A 104 -12.51 -16.11 -0.24
CA LYS A 104 -13.69 -16.63 -0.94
C LYS A 104 -13.28 -17.25 -2.26
N GLU A 105 -13.99 -18.31 -2.64
CA GLU A 105 -13.95 -18.87 -3.97
C GLU A 105 -15.11 -18.29 -4.78
N ILE A 106 -14.79 -17.76 -5.96
CA ILE A 106 -15.76 -17.11 -6.85
C ILE A 106 -15.67 -17.79 -8.21
N THR A 107 -16.74 -18.48 -8.59
CA THR A 107 -16.87 -19.07 -9.93
C THR A 107 -17.37 -18.02 -10.90
N LEU A 108 -16.62 -17.85 -12.00
CA LEU A 108 -16.87 -16.88 -13.06
C LEU A 108 -17.14 -17.64 -14.35
N GLU A 109 -18.41 -17.85 -14.67
CA GLU A 109 -18.83 -18.53 -15.88
C GLU A 109 -18.72 -17.63 -17.11
N LYS A 110 -18.22 -18.17 -18.21
CA LYS A 110 -18.02 -17.44 -19.45
C LYS A 110 -19.35 -16.85 -19.95
N GLY A 111 -19.36 -15.53 -20.15
CA GLY A 111 -20.55 -14.78 -20.57
C GLY A 111 -21.42 -14.27 -19.42
N GLU A 112 -21.16 -14.68 -18.18
CA GLU A 112 -21.92 -14.24 -16.99
C GLU A 112 -21.22 -13.16 -16.15
N PHE A 113 -20.01 -12.76 -16.55
CA PHE A 113 -19.26 -11.70 -15.91
C PHE A 113 -18.63 -10.74 -16.92
N SER A 114 -18.28 -9.56 -16.44
CA SER A 114 -17.50 -8.57 -17.16
C SER A 114 -16.34 -8.09 -16.28
N VAL A 115 -15.22 -7.77 -16.92
CA VAL A 115 -14.06 -7.19 -16.25
C VAL A 115 -13.82 -5.82 -16.84
N SER A 116 -13.73 -4.81 -15.98
CA SER A 116 -13.29 -3.46 -16.35
C SER A 116 -12.16 -3.03 -15.43
N TYR A 117 -11.40 -2.03 -15.85
CA TYR A 117 -10.37 -1.43 -15.01
C TYR A 117 -10.40 0.09 -15.13
N GLY A 118 -10.02 0.76 -14.05
CA GLY A 118 -9.96 2.21 -14.00
C GLY A 118 -8.94 2.69 -12.99
N LYS A 119 -8.48 3.94 -13.15
CA LYS A 119 -7.63 4.63 -12.18
C LYS A 119 -8.52 5.25 -11.10
N VAL A 120 -8.28 4.98 -9.83
CA VAL A 120 -9.01 5.68 -8.75
C VAL A 120 -8.37 7.05 -8.53
N HIS A 121 -9.15 8.11 -8.73
CA HIS A 121 -8.69 9.48 -8.53
C HIS A 121 -9.04 9.92 -7.10
N PHE A 122 -8.06 10.46 -6.37
CA PHE A 122 -8.27 11.07 -5.07
C PHE A 122 -8.14 12.59 -5.17
N GLY A 123 -9.20 13.31 -4.79
CA GLY A 123 -9.20 14.78 -4.68
C GLY A 123 -9.62 15.55 -5.95
N ARG A 124 -10.07 16.80 -5.73
CA ARG A 124 -10.32 17.82 -6.77
C ARG A 124 -8.94 18.44 -7.07
N ASN A 125 -8.46 18.35 -8.30
CA ASN A 125 -7.12 18.75 -8.77
C ASN A 125 -5.99 17.76 -8.44
N GLY A 126 -5.87 16.71 -9.26
CA GLY A 126 -4.68 16.43 -10.06
C GLY A 126 -3.26 16.49 -9.46
N ILE A 127 -3.04 16.38 -8.15
CA ILE A 127 -1.68 16.26 -7.61
C ILE A 127 -1.20 14.83 -7.89
N SER A 128 -0.46 14.71 -8.99
CA SER A 128 0.06 13.46 -9.53
C SER A 128 1.13 12.87 -8.61
N ASN A 129 0.73 12.04 -7.65
CA ASN A 129 1.67 11.18 -6.94
C ASN A 129 1.52 9.76 -7.49
N PHE A 130 2.60 9.29 -8.11
CA PHE A 130 3.12 7.95 -8.40
C PHE A 130 2.23 6.66 -8.37
N LEU A 131 1.11 6.62 -7.66
CA LEU A 131 0.27 5.45 -7.42
C LEU A 131 -1.21 5.80 -7.62
N TYR A 132 -1.68 5.87 -8.86
CA TYR A 132 -3.11 5.65 -9.07
C TYR A 132 -3.36 4.16 -8.87
N PRO A 133 -4.10 3.71 -7.83
CA PRO A 133 -4.45 2.31 -7.76
C PRO A 133 -5.34 2.04 -8.96
N VAL A 134 -4.81 1.32 -9.94
CA VAL A 134 -5.64 0.70 -10.97
C VAL A 134 -6.46 -0.35 -10.24
N VAL A 135 -7.77 -0.21 -10.36
CA VAL A 135 -8.75 -1.13 -9.78
C VAL A 135 -9.34 -1.93 -10.89
N TYR A 136 -9.21 -3.23 -10.77
CA TYR A 136 -10.00 -4.16 -11.56
C TYR A 136 -11.34 -4.36 -10.90
N VAL A 137 -12.38 -4.31 -11.71
CA VAL A 137 -13.76 -4.47 -11.31
C VAL A 137 -14.31 -5.67 -12.06
N ILE A 138 -14.59 -6.74 -11.33
CA ILE A 138 -15.28 -7.91 -11.86
C ILE A 138 -16.73 -7.79 -11.45
N LYS A 139 -17.63 -7.70 -12.43
CA LYS A 139 -19.07 -7.63 -12.21
C LYS A 139 -19.72 -8.91 -12.71
N THR A 140 -20.39 -9.63 -11.81
CA THR A 140 -21.31 -10.72 -12.13
C THR A 140 -22.75 -10.19 -12.07
N LYS A 141 -23.75 -11.05 -12.32
CA LYS A 141 -25.17 -10.68 -12.14
C LYS A 141 -25.49 -10.21 -10.72
N ASN A 142 -24.87 -10.83 -9.71
CA ASN A 142 -25.23 -10.65 -8.30
C ASN A 142 -24.25 -9.76 -7.54
N GLU A 143 -22.98 -9.74 -7.92
CA GLU A 143 -21.92 -9.12 -7.13
C GLU A 143 -20.93 -8.31 -7.96
N LYS A 144 -20.24 -7.40 -7.27
CA LYS A 144 -19.18 -6.56 -7.83
C LYS A 144 -17.93 -6.65 -6.96
N PHE A 145 -16.87 -7.21 -7.51
CA PHE A 145 -15.58 -7.35 -6.83
C PHE A 145 -14.62 -6.27 -7.30
N LYS A 146 -13.96 -5.60 -6.35
CA LYS A 146 -12.91 -4.60 -6.63
C LYS A 146 -11.57 -5.14 -6.17
N ILE A 147 -10.64 -5.31 -7.10
CA ILE A 147 -9.29 -5.82 -6.84
C ILE A 147 -8.30 -4.70 -7.10
N TYR A 148 -7.53 -4.34 -6.08
CA TYR A 148 -6.54 -3.26 -6.12
C TYR A 148 -5.16 -3.83 -6.42
N LYS A 149 -4.39 -3.20 -7.31
CA LYS A 149 -2.99 -3.55 -7.53
C LYS A 149 -2.17 -3.56 -6.24
N SER A 150 -1.21 -4.48 -6.16
CA SER A 150 -0.25 -4.53 -5.06
C SER A 150 0.73 -3.35 -5.15
N VAL A 151 0.81 -2.56 -4.08
CA VAL A 151 1.86 -1.53 -3.95
C VAL A 151 3.22 -2.20 -3.74
N GLN A 152 3.25 -3.25 -2.92
CA GLN A 152 4.48 -3.92 -2.55
C GLN A 152 5.16 -4.55 -3.77
N GLU A 153 4.40 -5.25 -4.61
CA GLU A 153 4.91 -5.82 -5.86
C GLU A 153 5.44 -4.74 -6.81
N ALA A 154 4.72 -3.62 -6.96
CA ALA A 154 5.18 -2.50 -7.78
C ALA A 154 6.49 -1.88 -7.25
N TYR A 155 6.69 -1.84 -5.93
CA TYR A 155 7.93 -1.38 -5.31
C TYR A 155 9.10 -2.35 -5.54
N GLU A 156 8.85 -3.66 -5.47
CA GLU A 156 9.85 -4.71 -5.69
C GLU A 156 10.31 -4.75 -7.16
N LEU A 157 9.40 -4.52 -8.10
CA LEU A 157 9.67 -4.56 -9.55
C LEU A 157 10.24 -3.26 -10.13
N THR A 158 10.38 -2.20 -9.32
CA THR A 158 10.91 -0.91 -9.78
C THR A 158 12.11 -0.46 -8.98
N THR A 159 13.04 0.22 -9.64
CA THR A 159 14.09 1.02 -9.00
C THR A 159 13.59 2.43 -8.69
N PHE A 160 14.23 3.11 -7.73
CA PHE A 160 13.88 4.50 -7.40
C PHE A 160 13.92 5.43 -8.62
N LYS A 161 14.92 5.27 -9.51
CA LYS A 161 15.04 6.04 -10.75
C LYS A 161 13.86 5.80 -11.71
N GLN A 162 13.43 4.55 -11.86
CA GLN A 162 12.25 4.22 -12.67
C GLN A 162 10.98 4.81 -12.06
N ARG A 163 10.90 4.85 -10.72
CA ARG A 163 9.78 5.49 -10.02
C ARG A 163 9.74 7.00 -10.26
N MET A 164 10.87 7.69 -10.17
CA MET A 164 10.89 9.13 -10.48
C MET A 164 10.41 9.44 -11.91
N LYS A 165 10.62 8.50 -12.85
CA LYS A 165 10.14 8.58 -14.24
C LYS A 165 8.69 8.13 -14.45
N LYS A 166 7.93 7.84 -13.39
CA LYS A 166 6.52 7.38 -13.45
C LYS A 166 6.32 6.07 -14.25
N LEU A 167 7.33 5.21 -14.33
CA LEU A 167 7.22 3.91 -14.97
C LEU A 167 6.40 2.95 -14.09
N CYS A 168 5.38 2.32 -14.68
CA CYS A 168 4.53 1.33 -14.03
C CYS A 168 4.81 -0.04 -14.66
N PRO A 169 5.44 -1.00 -13.93
CA PRO A 169 5.65 -2.34 -14.45
C PRO A 169 4.32 -3.09 -14.58
N GLU A 170 4.28 -4.09 -15.46
CA GLU A 170 3.21 -5.07 -15.47
C GLU A 170 3.31 -5.93 -14.20
N LEU A 171 2.21 -6.02 -13.43
CA LEU A 171 2.14 -6.78 -12.20
C LEU A 171 1.51 -8.16 -12.44
N SER A 172 1.69 -9.09 -11.51
CA SER A 172 1.03 -10.41 -11.56
C SER A 172 -0.50 -10.31 -11.70
N LEU A 173 -1.12 -9.30 -11.07
CA LEU A 173 -2.55 -9.04 -11.22
C LEU A 173 -2.92 -8.63 -12.65
N ASP A 174 -2.08 -7.88 -13.34
CA ASP A 174 -2.33 -7.47 -14.73
C ASP A 174 -2.40 -8.68 -15.65
N ILE A 175 -1.45 -9.60 -15.48
CA ILE A 175 -1.38 -10.86 -16.24
C ILE A 175 -2.63 -11.70 -15.99
N ALA A 176 -3.01 -11.88 -14.72
CA ALA A 176 -4.20 -12.64 -14.34
C ALA A 176 -5.48 -12.02 -14.92
N MET A 177 -5.65 -10.70 -14.80
CA MET A 177 -6.83 -10.01 -15.29
C MET A 177 -6.90 -9.97 -16.81
N ASN A 178 -5.77 -9.86 -17.51
CA ASN A 178 -5.71 -9.95 -18.97
C ASN A 178 -6.19 -11.33 -19.45
N ALA A 179 -5.82 -12.41 -18.75
CA ALA A 179 -6.29 -13.74 -19.07
C ALA A 179 -7.81 -13.89 -18.81
N LEU A 180 -8.32 -13.29 -17.73
CA LEU A 180 -9.74 -13.27 -17.41
C LEU A 180 -10.58 -12.47 -18.42
N ILE A 181 -10.06 -11.32 -18.89
CA ILE A 181 -10.69 -10.50 -19.95
C ILE A 181 -10.77 -11.28 -21.27
N LYS A 182 -9.73 -12.04 -21.62
CA LYS A 182 -9.78 -12.91 -22.81
C LYS A 182 -10.89 -13.94 -22.69
N LEU A 183 -11.07 -14.56 -21.52
CA LEU A 183 -12.16 -15.50 -21.28
C LEU A 183 -13.54 -14.83 -21.44
N SER A 184 -13.75 -13.64 -20.86
CA SER A 184 -15.04 -12.93 -20.97
C SER A 184 -15.39 -12.52 -22.40
N ASN A 185 -14.39 -12.16 -23.20
CA ASN A 185 -14.60 -11.63 -24.56
C ASN A 185 -14.66 -12.72 -25.64
N THR A 186 -14.27 -13.95 -25.32
CA THR A 186 -14.35 -15.05 -26.28
C THR A 186 -15.84 -15.41 -26.46
N LYS A 187 -16.40 -15.21 -27.65
CA LYS A 187 -17.79 -15.62 -27.95
C LYS A 187 -17.96 -17.11 -27.66
N ASN A 188 -19.11 -17.52 -27.12
CA ASN A 188 -19.48 -18.92 -27.11
C ASN A 188 -19.68 -19.33 -28.57
N LYS A 189 -18.74 -20.13 -29.11
CA LYS A 189 -19.03 -20.92 -30.31
C LYS A 189 -20.07 -21.94 -29.86
N LYS A 190 -21.34 -21.65 -30.15
CA LYS A 190 -22.40 -22.65 -30.15
C LYS A 190 -22.12 -23.66 -31.25
#